data_AF-A0A9W4PHL7-F1
#
_entry.id   AF-A0A9W4PHL7-F1
#
_cell.length_a   1.000
_cell.length_b   1.000
_cell.length_c   1.000
_cell.angle_alpha   90.00
_cell.angle_beta   90.00
_cell.angle_gamma   90.00
#
_symmetry.space_group_name_H-M   'P 1'
#
loop_
_entity.id
_entity.type
_entity.pdbx_description
1 polymer ?
#
loop_
_entity_poly.entity_id
_entity_poly.type
_entity_poly.pdbx_seq_one_letter_code
_entity_poly.pdbx_strand_id
1 'polypeptide(L)'
;MIKGNSYILVFTVLVLLTIVLVSTTPIIMKTLLAFITIAFLFPVIRKLLFKDKSRKIKVAFYSSLTFSIGLFLVSIFEEPALNLDGDFIVVLFYSLIGNFFYGLPVSLIAEFISMKYFNIRFWLSGSIHIGFGLAAYFIDPGGFFIFAVICSIIFFALDEITKIYSASSWTNLRR
;
A
#
# COMPACT_ATOMS: atom_id res chain seq x y z
N MET A 1 17.16 -14.38 -6.39
CA MET A 1 17.49 -14.99 -7.70
C MET A 1 16.18 -15.41 -8.37
N ILE A 2 15.55 -14.54 -9.17
CA ILE A 2 14.36 -14.90 -9.95
C ILE A 2 14.87 -15.33 -11.32
N LYS A 3 15.29 -16.60 -11.45
CA LYS A 3 15.77 -17.15 -12.73
C LYS A 3 14.87 -18.28 -13.27
N GLY A 4 13.62 -18.37 -12.81
CA GLY A 4 12.75 -19.50 -13.15
C GLY A 4 11.33 -19.20 -13.64
N ASN A 5 10.79 -17.98 -13.54
CA ASN A 5 9.34 -17.79 -13.76
C ASN A 5 8.93 -16.47 -14.45
N SER A 6 9.80 -15.92 -15.30
CA SER A 6 9.51 -14.65 -16.00
C SER A 6 8.30 -14.77 -16.94
N TYR A 7 8.16 -15.90 -17.65
CA TYR A 7 7.11 -16.04 -18.67
C TYR A 7 5.71 -16.13 -18.07
N ILE A 8 5.51 -16.92 -17.00
CA ILE A 8 4.22 -17.03 -16.32
C ILE A 8 3.81 -15.67 -15.76
N LEU A 9 4.71 -14.95 -15.10
CA LEU A 9 4.40 -13.63 -14.54
C LEU A 9 4.09 -12.60 -15.64
N VAL A 10 4.90 -12.56 -16.72
CA VAL A 10 4.63 -11.67 -17.86
C VAL A 10 3.29 -12.01 -18.52
N PHE A 11 2.98 -13.30 -18.67
CA PHE A 11 1.70 -13.77 -19.18
C PHE A 11 0.53 -13.33 -18.27
N THR A 12 0.63 -13.53 -16.95
CA THR A 12 -0.38 -13.06 -16.00
C THR A 12 -0.58 -11.55 -16.07
N VAL A 13 0.50 -10.78 -16.18
CA VAL A 13 0.42 -9.31 -16.31
C VAL A 13 -0.25 -8.90 -17.62
N LEU A 14 0.05 -9.57 -18.74
CA LEU A 14 -0.59 -9.30 -20.04
C LEU A 14 -2.10 -9.62 -20.00
N VAL A 15 -2.47 -10.75 -19.41
CA VAL A 15 -3.88 -11.12 -19.21
C VAL A 15 -4.58 -10.06 -18.36
N LEU A 16 -3.98 -9.65 -17.24
CA LEU A 16 -4.57 -8.65 -16.34
C LEU A 16 -4.71 -7.28 -17.03
N LEU A 17 -3.70 -6.86 -17.80
CA LEU A 17 -3.76 -5.64 -18.61
C LEU A 17 -4.90 -5.70 -19.63
N THR A 18 -5.11 -6.86 -20.27
CA THR A 18 -6.18 -7.05 -21.25
C THR A 18 -7.56 -6.96 -20.59
N ILE A 19 -7.74 -7.56 -19.41
CA ILE A 19 -8.97 -7.46 -18.60
C ILE A 19 -9.23 -5.99 -18.24
N VAL A 20 -8.22 -5.25 -17.79
CA VAL A 20 -8.34 -3.82 -17.46
C VAL A 20 -8.73 -3.01 -18.69
N LEU A 21 -8.14 -3.28 -19.86
CA LEU A 21 -8.44 -2.59 -21.11
C LEU A 21 -9.85 -2.85 -21.64
N VAL A 22 -10.41 -4.05 -21.42
CA VAL A 22 -11.78 -4.41 -21.84
C VAL A 22 -12.83 -4.00 -20.79
N SER A 23 -12.42 -3.78 -19.54
CA SER A 23 -13.30 -3.38 -18.46
C SER A 23 -14.02 -2.04 -18.72
N THR A 24 -15.28 -1.97 -18.28
CA THR A 24 -16.15 -0.79 -18.28
C THR A 24 -15.93 0.13 -17.07
N THR A 25 -14.85 -0.10 -16.31
CA THR A 25 -14.50 0.74 -15.14
C THR A 25 -14.23 2.20 -15.55
N PRO A 26 -14.48 3.16 -14.63
CA PRO A 26 -14.20 4.58 -14.89
C PRO A 26 -12.78 4.83 -15.37
N ILE A 27 -12.61 5.78 -16.29
CA ILE A 27 -11.34 6.02 -17.00
C ILE A 27 -10.15 6.23 -16.06
N ILE A 28 -10.37 6.89 -14.91
CA ILE A 28 -9.36 7.18 -13.89
C ILE A 28 -8.87 5.89 -13.20
N MET A 29 -9.80 4.99 -12.84
CA MET A 29 -9.46 3.72 -12.21
C MET A 29 -8.76 2.79 -13.20
N LYS A 30 -9.18 2.83 -14.46
CA LYS A 30 -8.59 2.06 -15.56
C LYS A 30 -7.15 2.49 -15.85
N THR A 31 -6.88 3.80 -15.94
CA THR A 31 -5.52 4.31 -16.16
C THR A 31 -4.61 4.00 -14.97
N LEU A 32 -5.11 4.14 -13.73
CA LEU A 32 -4.38 3.69 -12.54
C LEU A 32 -4.05 2.19 -12.65
N LEU A 33 -5.02 1.29 -12.78
CA LEU A 33 -4.76 -0.15 -12.85
C LEU A 33 -3.82 -0.56 -13.99
N ALA A 34 -3.93 0.11 -15.15
CA ALA A 34 -2.99 -0.08 -16.26
C ALA A 34 -1.57 0.34 -15.88
N PHE A 35 -1.40 1.44 -15.15
CA PHE A 35 -0.10 1.86 -14.65
C PHE A 35 0.50 0.84 -13.67
N ILE A 36 -0.29 0.21 -12.79
CA ILE A 36 0.19 -0.87 -11.89
C ILE A 36 0.70 -2.05 -12.70
N THR A 37 -0.12 -2.54 -13.63
CA THR A 37 0.23 -3.73 -14.42
C THR A 37 1.52 -3.51 -15.18
N ILE A 38 1.70 -2.31 -15.75
CA ILE A 38 2.93 -1.91 -16.42
C ILE A 38 4.10 -1.79 -15.42
N ALA A 39 3.91 -1.22 -14.24
CA ALA A 39 4.93 -1.12 -13.19
C ALA A 39 5.50 -2.51 -12.80
N PHE A 40 4.66 -3.55 -12.78
CA PHE A 40 5.08 -4.94 -12.50
C PHE A 40 5.89 -5.60 -13.63
N LEU A 41 5.88 -5.05 -14.85
CA LEU A 41 6.77 -5.51 -15.94
C LEU A 41 8.23 -5.15 -15.66
N PHE A 42 8.49 -4.04 -14.96
CA PHE A 42 9.84 -3.58 -14.71
C PHE A 42 10.56 -4.46 -13.68
N PRO A 43 11.72 -5.07 -14.04
CA PRO A 43 12.45 -5.97 -13.16
C PRO A 43 12.98 -5.28 -11.91
N VAL A 44 13.25 -3.96 -11.98
CA VAL A 44 13.70 -3.14 -10.85
C VAL A 44 12.63 -3.06 -9.77
N ILE A 45 11.39 -2.75 -10.16
CA ILE A 45 10.24 -2.66 -9.25
C ILE A 45 9.98 -4.03 -8.61
N ARG A 46 10.00 -5.11 -9.41
CA ARG A 46 9.88 -6.47 -8.86
C ARG A 46 10.97 -6.79 -7.83
N LYS A 47 12.24 -6.52 -8.16
CA LYS A 47 13.36 -6.80 -7.25
C LYS A 47 13.23 -6.02 -5.95
N LEU A 48 12.74 -4.78 -6.02
CA LEU A 48 12.50 -3.91 -4.87
C LEU A 48 11.34 -4.41 -4.00
N LEU A 49 10.21 -4.80 -4.62
CA LEU A 49 9.02 -5.34 -3.97
C LEU A 49 9.26 -6.69 -3.26
N PHE A 50 10.04 -7.57 -3.90
CA PHE A 50 10.33 -8.91 -3.40
C PHE A 50 11.60 -8.99 -2.53
N LYS A 51 12.29 -7.87 -2.28
CA LYS A 51 13.55 -7.83 -1.52
C LYS A 51 13.40 -8.42 -0.11
N ASP A 52 12.30 -8.10 0.58
CA ASP A 52 12.07 -8.47 1.98
C ASP A 52 10.94 -9.50 2.14
N LYS A 53 10.99 -10.63 1.43
CA LYS A 53 9.94 -11.69 1.48
C LYS A 53 8.51 -11.14 1.27
N SER A 54 8.36 -10.14 0.39
CA SER A 54 7.09 -9.45 0.13
C SER A 54 6.49 -8.73 1.35
N ARG A 55 7.30 -8.40 2.38
CA ARG A 55 6.85 -7.71 3.61
C ARG A 55 6.00 -6.49 3.30
N LYS A 56 6.49 -5.59 2.45
CA LYS A 56 5.80 -4.33 2.12
C LYS A 56 4.50 -4.54 1.34
N ILE A 57 4.43 -5.58 0.49
CA ILE A 57 3.19 -5.95 -0.19
C ILE A 57 2.14 -6.42 0.83
N LYS A 58 2.54 -7.25 1.80
CA LYS A 58 1.65 -7.71 2.87
C LYS A 58 1.16 -6.54 3.71
N VAL A 59 2.04 -5.61 4.06
CA VAL A 59 1.69 -4.40 4.81
C VAL A 59 0.70 -3.53 4.04
N ALA A 60 0.91 -3.33 2.73
CA ALA A 60 -0.03 -2.59 1.89
C ALA A 60 -1.42 -3.25 1.82
N PHE A 61 -1.46 -4.58 1.77
CA PHE A 61 -2.72 -5.33 1.80
C PHE A 61 -3.41 -5.24 3.17
N TYR A 62 -2.70 -5.52 4.25
CA TYR A 62 -3.26 -5.48 5.61
C TYR A 62 -3.70 -4.08 6.01
N SER A 63 -2.95 -3.02 5.65
CA SER A 63 -3.36 -1.63 5.91
C SER A 63 -4.66 -1.27 5.21
N SER A 64 -4.82 -1.67 3.95
CA SER A 64 -6.06 -1.46 3.18
C SER A 64 -7.24 -2.20 3.80
N LEU A 65 -7.02 -3.44 4.25
CA LEU A 65 -8.04 -4.24 4.92
C LEU A 65 -8.42 -3.65 6.28
N THR A 66 -7.44 -3.29 7.11
CA THR A 66 -7.66 -2.66 8.42
C THR A 66 -8.40 -1.34 8.30
N PHE A 67 -8.03 -0.50 7.34
CA PHE A 67 -8.72 0.76 7.08
C PHE A 67 -10.18 0.51 6.68
N SER A 68 -10.42 -0.38 5.72
CA SER A 68 -11.77 -0.66 5.23
C SER A 68 -12.67 -1.28 6.30
N ILE A 69 -12.13 -2.19 7.12
CA ILE A 69 -12.85 -2.77 8.27
C ILE A 69 -13.13 -1.70 9.32
N GLY A 70 -12.14 -0.85 9.65
CA GLY A 70 -12.31 0.22 10.63
C GLY A 70 -13.41 1.20 10.22
N LEU A 71 -13.43 1.58 8.95
CA LEU A 71 -14.41 2.51 8.38
C LEU A 71 -15.81 1.87 8.33
N PHE A 72 -15.90 0.58 8.00
CA PHE A 72 -17.13 -0.21 8.09
C PHE A 72 -17.66 -0.30 9.53
N LEU A 73 -16.79 -0.55 10.51
CA LEU A 73 -17.19 -0.60 11.92
C LEU A 73 -17.72 0.76 12.40
N VAL A 74 -17.07 1.87 12.03
CA VAL A 74 -17.55 3.22 12.37
C VAL A 74 -18.93 3.49 11.77
N SER A 75 -19.17 3.05 10.52
CA SER A 75 -20.46 3.22 9.85
C SER A 75 -21.63 2.49 10.52
N ILE A 76 -21.35 1.48 11.38
CA ILE A 76 -22.39 0.78 12.16
C ILE A 76 -22.85 1.62 13.37
N PHE A 77 -21.99 2.51 13.90
CA PHE A 77 -22.25 3.27 15.12
C PHE A 77 -22.69 4.71 14.86
N GLU A 78 -22.49 5.24 13.65
CA GLU A 78 -23.00 6.56 13.27
C GLU A 78 -24.39 6.47 12.62
N GLU A 79 -25.34 7.27 13.11
CA GLU A 79 -26.56 7.68 12.40
C GLU A 79 -26.20 8.25 11.01
N PRO A 80 -27.12 8.31 10.02
CA PRO A 80 -26.85 8.21 8.56
C PRO A 80 -26.09 9.40 7.90
N ALA A 81 -25.27 10.15 8.64
CA ALA A 81 -24.41 11.21 8.13
C ALA A 81 -23.31 10.67 7.19
N LEU A 82 -22.79 9.47 7.45
CA LEU A 82 -21.96 8.73 6.52
C LEU A 82 -22.84 7.69 5.80
N ASN A 83 -23.61 8.13 4.80
CA ASN A 83 -24.25 7.23 3.82
C ASN A 83 -23.17 6.58 2.94
N LEU A 84 -22.34 5.75 3.57
CA LEU A 84 -21.51 4.76 2.92
C LEU A 84 -22.47 3.62 2.58
N ASP A 85 -23.30 3.82 1.56
CA ASP A 85 -24.26 2.82 1.10
C ASP A 85 -23.50 1.54 0.70
N GLY A 86 -23.26 0.67 1.67
CA GLY A 86 -22.92 -0.75 1.57
C GLY A 86 -21.63 -1.14 0.87
N ASP A 87 -20.92 -0.25 0.17
CA ASP A 87 -19.89 -0.69 -0.78
C ASP A 87 -18.50 -0.80 -0.13
N PHE A 88 -18.40 -1.67 0.88
CA PHE A 88 -17.14 -2.10 1.49
C PHE A 88 -16.10 -2.48 0.42
N ILE A 89 -16.56 -3.07 -0.68
CA ILE A 89 -15.73 -3.46 -1.81
C ILE A 89 -15.10 -2.22 -2.46
N VAL A 90 -15.86 -1.16 -2.70
CA VAL A 90 -15.34 0.10 -3.25
C VAL A 90 -14.32 0.73 -2.32
N VAL A 91 -14.60 0.82 -1.01
CA VAL A 91 -13.65 1.37 -0.02
C VAL A 91 -12.36 0.54 0.02
N LEU A 92 -12.48 -0.80 -0.04
CA LEU A 92 -11.35 -1.71 -0.10
C LEU A 92 -10.52 -1.51 -1.37
N PHE A 93 -11.16 -1.34 -2.53
CA PHE A 93 -10.44 -1.08 -3.78
C PHE A 93 -9.72 0.27 -3.77
N TYR A 94 -10.38 1.34 -3.31
CA TYR A 94 -9.74 2.66 -3.21
C TYR A 94 -8.57 2.66 -2.22
N SER A 95 -8.71 2.01 -1.06
CA SER A 95 -7.63 1.92 -0.09
C SER A 95 -6.48 1.04 -0.59
N LEU A 96 -6.76 -0.06 -1.30
CA LEU A 96 -5.74 -0.86 -1.98
C LEU A 96 -4.96 -0.03 -3.00
N ILE A 97 -5.65 0.71 -3.86
CA ILE A 97 -5.01 1.60 -4.83
C ILE A 97 -4.16 2.65 -4.09
N GLY A 98 -4.71 3.37 -3.11
CA GLY A 98 -3.95 4.36 -2.35
C GLY A 98 -2.69 3.78 -1.70
N ASN A 99 -2.80 2.65 -1.01
CA ASN A 99 -1.67 2.04 -0.31
C ASN A 99 -0.64 1.41 -1.25
N PHE A 100 -1.05 0.86 -2.40
CA PHE A 100 -0.09 0.29 -3.36
C PHE A 100 0.62 1.34 -4.21
N PHE A 101 -0.06 2.41 -4.62
CA PHE A 101 0.55 3.45 -5.46
C PHE A 101 1.26 4.53 -4.69
N TYR A 102 0.78 4.84 -3.49
CA TYR A 102 1.29 5.94 -2.70
C TYR A 102 1.97 5.44 -1.44
N GLY A 103 1.27 4.64 -0.62
CA GLY A 103 1.81 4.12 0.65
C GLY A 103 3.08 3.30 0.46
N LEU A 104 3.11 2.40 -0.53
CA LEU A 104 4.23 1.49 -0.76
C LEU A 104 5.49 2.24 -1.27
N PRO A 105 5.43 3.11 -2.29
CA PRO A 105 6.59 3.93 -2.67
C PRO A 105 7.09 4.82 -1.53
N VAL A 106 6.19 5.45 -0.77
CA VAL A 106 6.54 6.24 0.41
C VAL A 106 7.27 5.39 1.44
N SER A 107 6.80 4.17 1.72
CA SER A 107 7.44 3.24 2.65
C SER A 107 8.82 2.78 2.18
N LEU A 108 9.04 2.64 0.86
CA LEU A 108 10.35 2.33 0.30
C LEU A 108 11.32 3.51 0.45
N ILE A 109 10.86 4.74 0.19
CA ILE A 109 11.62 5.98 0.38
C ILE A 109 11.96 6.15 1.87
N ALA A 110 10.99 5.95 2.75
CA ALA A 110 11.17 6.04 4.20
C ALA A 110 12.25 5.05 4.69
N GLU A 111 12.24 3.81 4.19
CA GLU A 111 13.26 2.83 4.53
C GLU A 111 14.63 3.21 3.97
N PHE A 112 14.70 3.66 2.70
CA PHE A 112 15.95 4.06 2.08
C PHE A 112 16.62 5.23 2.83
N ILE A 113 15.84 6.25 3.21
CA ILE A 113 16.35 7.41 3.96
C ILE A 113 16.71 7.02 5.39
N SER A 114 15.87 6.24 6.05
CA SER A 114 16.07 5.85 7.46
C SER A 114 17.21 4.87 7.67
N MET A 115 17.62 4.10 6.64
CA MET A 115 18.84 3.28 6.70
C MET A 115 20.12 4.09 6.92
N LYS A 116 20.12 5.39 6.61
CA LYS A 116 21.27 6.27 6.85
C LYS A 116 21.40 6.71 8.32
N TYR A 117 20.32 6.61 9.11
CA TYR A 117 20.25 7.14 10.47
C TYR A 117 19.66 6.11 11.45
N PHE A 118 20.50 5.18 11.93
CA PHE A 118 20.07 4.07 12.78
C PHE A 118 19.36 4.50 14.08
N ASN A 119 19.85 5.53 14.76
CA ASN A 119 19.31 5.96 16.07
C ASN A 119 17.93 6.61 16.00
N ILE A 120 17.58 7.22 14.86
CA ILE A 120 16.30 7.94 14.67
C ILE A 120 15.43 7.29 13.60
N ARG A 121 15.72 6.04 13.24
CA ARG A 121 15.08 5.32 12.13
C ARG A 121 13.56 5.31 12.24
N PHE A 122 13.04 5.02 13.45
CA PHE A 122 11.61 4.98 13.75
C PHE A 122 10.95 6.34 13.53
N TRP A 123 11.49 7.38 14.18
CA TRP A 123 10.99 8.76 14.09
C TRP A 123 11.01 9.27 12.66
N LEU A 124 12.14 9.08 11.96
CA LEU A 124 12.30 9.52 10.59
C LEU A 124 11.33 8.82 9.62
N SER A 125 11.16 7.50 9.78
CA SER A 125 10.18 6.74 9.00
C SER A 125 8.74 7.21 9.27
N GLY A 126 8.39 7.46 10.53
CA GLY A 126 7.08 7.98 10.92
C GLY A 126 6.81 9.36 10.36
N SER A 127 7.77 10.29 10.46
CA SER A 127 7.67 11.63 9.89
C SER A 127 7.49 11.60 8.38
N ILE A 128 8.15 10.68 7.66
CA ILE A 128 7.98 10.54 6.21
C ILE A 128 6.57 10.03 5.90
N HIS A 129 6.07 8.99 6.59
CA HIS A 129 4.72 8.50 6.33
C HIS A 129 3.66 9.56 6.63
N ILE A 130 3.70 10.18 7.82
CA ILE A 130 2.74 11.23 8.19
C ILE A 130 2.88 12.44 7.28
N GLY A 131 4.10 12.87 6.96
CA GLY A 131 4.37 13.99 6.06
C GLY A 131 3.81 13.77 4.65
N PHE A 132 4.01 12.58 4.08
CA PHE A 132 3.41 12.23 2.79
C PHE A 132 1.89 12.02 2.89
N GLY A 133 1.37 11.51 4.01
CA GLY A 133 -0.06 11.43 4.26
C GLY A 133 -0.71 12.81 4.26
N LEU A 134 -0.09 13.78 4.94
CA LEU A 134 -0.51 15.17 4.95
C LEU A 134 -0.31 15.85 3.60
N ALA A 135 0.70 15.46 2.82
CA ALA A 135 0.91 16.02 1.48
C ALA A 135 -0.27 15.77 0.54
N ALA A 136 -1.12 14.77 0.81
CA ALA A 136 -2.37 14.55 0.09
C ALA A 136 -3.33 15.75 0.20
N TYR A 137 -3.24 16.57 1.25
CA TYR A 137 -4.00 17.81 1.41
C TYR A 137 -3.75 18.80 0.26
N PHE A 138 -2.52 18.87 -0.24
CA PHE A 138 -2.19 19.77 -1.36
C PHE A 138 -2.76 19.31 -2.70
N ILE A 139 -3.13 18.03 -2.80
CA ILE A 139 -3.70 17.44 -4.01
C ILE A 139 -5.23 17.54 -3.97
N ASP A 140 -5.83 17.21 -2.84
CA ASP A 140 -7.27 17.28 -2.64
C ASP A 140 -7.62 17.85 -1.24
N PRO A 141 -7.76 19.19 -1.13
CA PRO A 141 -8.13 19.84 0.11
C PRO A 141 -9.61 19.62 0.48
N GLY A 142 -10.43 19.00 -0.39
CA GLY A 142 -11.87 18.84 -0.25
C GLY A 142 -12.34 17.85 0.83
N GLY A 143 -11.43 17.29 1.63
CA GLY A 143 -11.74 16.46 2.80
C GLY A 143 -11.29 15.00 2.70
N PHE A 144 -11.01 14.49 1.49
CA PHE A 144 -10.54 13.11 1.32
C PHE A 144 -9.11 12.88 1.84
N PHE A 145 -8.33 13.94 2.05
CA PHE A 145 -6.98 13.84 2.60
C PHE A 145 -6.93 13.20 3.99
N ILE A 146 -8.00 13.34 4.79
CA ILE A 146 -8.07 12.75 6.13
C ILE A 146 -7.95 11.22 6.05
N PHE A 147 -8.61 10.60 5.08
CA PHE A 147 -8.51 9.16 4.83
C PHE A 147 -7.09 8.75 4.39
N ALA A 148 -6.41 9.59 3.62
CA ALA A 148 -5.02 9.35 3.22
C ALA A 148 -4.06 9.43 4.41
N VAL A 149 -4.26 10.37 5.33
CA VAL A 149 -3.50 10.48 6.58
C VAL A 149 -3.71 9.24 7.46
N ILE A 150 -4.97 8.83 7.65
CA ILE A 150 -5.30 7.62 8.43
C ILE A 150 -4.65 6.38 7.80
N CYS A 151 -4.80 6.19 6.48
CA CYS A 151 -4.15 5.10 5.76
C CYS A 151 -2.63 5.11 5.97
N SER A 152 -2.00 6.28 5.91
CA SER A 152 -0.55 6.41 6.10
C SER A 152 -0.09 6.03 7.51
N ILE A 153 -0.85 6.42 8.53
CA ILE A 153 -0.59 6.04 9.93
C ILE A 153 -0.71 4.53 10.12
N ILE A 154 -1.80 3.92 9.61
CA ILE A 154 -2.01 2.47 9.68
C ILE A 154 -0.89 1.73 8.95
N PHE A 155 -0.52 2.19 7.74
CA PHE A 155 0.56 1.61 6.96
C PHE A 155 1.88 1.65 7.72
N PHE A 156 2.24 2.81 8.28
CA PHE A 156 3.46 2.96 9.09
C PHE A 156 3.48 1.99 10.27
N ALA A 157 2.39 1.94 11.04
CA ALA A 157 2.30 1.05 12.20
C ALA A 157 2.50 -0.41 11.80
N LEU A 158 1.83 -0.87 10.75
CA LEU A 158 1.96 -2.25 10.25
C LEU A 158 3.34 -2.53 9.64
N ASP A 159 3.96 -1.59 8.93
CA ASP A 159 5.33 -1.75 8.39
C ASP A 159 6.33 -1.96 9.53
N GLU A 160 6.20 -1.18 10.61
CA GLU A 160 7.11 -1.24 11.74
C GLU A 160 6.89 -2.50 12.59
N ILE A 161 5.64 -2.86 12.88
CA ILE A 161 5.31 -4.12 13.56
C ILE A 161 5.91 -5.29 12.78
N THR A 162 5.69 -5.33 11.46
CA THR A 162 6.18 -6.45 10.63
C THR A 162 7.72 -6.47 10.55
N LYS A 163 8.39 -5.31 10.60
CA LYS A 163 9.86 -5.25 10.72
C LYS A 163 10.35 -5.86 12.02
N ILE A 164 9.72 -5.54 13.15
CA ILE A 164 10.10 -6.07 14.48
C ILE A 164 9.95 -7.60 14.50
N TYR A 165 8.81 -8.13 14.04
CA TYR A 165 8.60 -9.59 13.94
C TYR A 165 9.62 -10.26 13.01
N SER A 166 9.93 -9.63 11.88
CA SER A 166 10.91 -10.18 10.95
C SER A 166 12.33 -10.16 11.51
N ALA A 167 12.68 -9.21 12.39
CA ALA A 167 13.98 -9.19 13.09
C ALA A 167 14.06 -10.24 14.20
N SER A 168 12.98 -10.42 14.97
CA SER A 168 12.85 -11.45 16.03
C SER A 168 12.95 -12.88 15.48
N SER A 169 12.40 -13.13 14.29
CA SER A 169 12.49 -14.43 13.61
C SER A 169 13.94 -14.84 13.30
N TRP A 170 14.85 -13.89 13.06
CA TRP A 170 16.26 -14.19 12.80
C TRP A 170 17.04 -14.53 14.07
N THR A 171 16.66 -13.98 15.22
CA THR A 171 17.31 -14.30 16.51
C THR A 171 16.90 -15.67 17.05
N ASN A 172 15.68 -16.13 16.78
CA ASN A 172 15.22 -17.47 17.20
C ASN A 172 15.76 -18.62 16.32
N LEU A 173 16.21 -18.34 15.09
CA LEU A 173 16.84 -19.33 14.21
C LEU A 173 18.35 -19.52 14.47
N ARG A 174 18.94 -18.72 15.36
CA ARG A 174 20.36 -18.82 15.75
C ARG A 174 20.58 -19.36 17.17
N ARG A 175 19.52 -19.80 17.85
CA ARG A 175 19.62 -20.51 19.13
C ARG A 175 19.41 -21.99 18.92
#